data_AF-A0A822HM37-F1
#
_entry.id   AF-A0A822HM37-F1
#
_cell.length_a   1.000
_cell.length_b   1.000
_cell.length_c   1.000
_cell.angle_alpha   90.00
_cell.angle_beta   90.00
_cell.angle_gamma   90.00
#
_symmetry.space_group_name_H-M   'P 1'
#
loop_
_entity.id
_entity.type
_entity.pdbx_description
1 polymer ?
#
loop_
_entity_poly.entity_id
_entity_poly.type
_entity_poly.pdbx_seq_one_letter_code
_entity_poly.pdbx_strand_id
1 'polypeptide(L)' 'MSNSVCTRLNEIHIESILHDHDTFLFDSDGVLWFSPIILSGAIELLNYLTKLVRNHLSCL' A
#
# COMPACT_ATOMS: atom_id res chain seq x y z
N MET A 1 -6.70 -14.82 21.51
CA MET A 1 -6.22 -13.42 21.64
C MET A 1 -5.26 -13.18 20.50
N SER A 2 -5.42 -12.13 19.69
CA SER A 2 -4.46 -11.88 18.61
C SER A 2 -3.20 -11.23 19.18
N ASN A 3 -2.03 -11.69 18.73
CA ASN A 3 -0.73 -11.12 19.10
C ASN A 3 -0.42 -9.83 18.30
N SER A 4 -1.45 -9.09 17.92
CA SER A 4 -1.31 -7.93 17.03
C SER A 4 -0.72 -6.77 17.83
N VAL A 5 0.56 -6.49 17.63
CA VAL A 5 1.21 -5.30 18.20
C VAL A 5 0.99 -4.12 17.27
N CYS A 6 0.42 -3.03 17.79
CA CYS A 6 0.30 -1.77 17.05
C CYS A 6 1.68 -1.11 16.98
N THR A 7 2.32 -1.20 15.82
CA THR A 7 3.65 -0.64 15.58
C THR A 7 3.58 0.39 14.45
N ARG A 8 4.23 1.53 14.64
CA ARG A 8 4.38 2.51 13.56
C ARG A 8 5.33 1.92 12.51
N LEU A 9 4.88 1.87 11.25
CA LEU A 9 5.73 1.45 10.14
C LEU A 9 6.89 2.43 9.93
N ASN A 10 8.06 1.88 9.61
CA ASN A 10 9.25 2.62 9.21
C ASN A 10 9.70 2.10 7.83
N GLU A 11 10.78 2.65 7.29
CA GLU A 11 11.27 2.31 5.95
C GLU A 11 11.54 0.80 5.78
N ILE A 12 12.19 0.16 6.77
CA ILE A 12 12.50 -1.28 6.73
C ILE A 12 11.22 -2.11 6.69
N HIS A 13 10.22 -1.75 7.50
CA HIS A 13 8.93 -2.44 7.48
C HIS A 13 8.20 -2.26 6.15
N ILE A 14 8.28 -1.07 5.55
CA ILE A 14 7.63 -0.77 4.26
C ILE A 14 8.25 -1.60 3.14
N GLU A 15 9.58 -1.71 3.09
CA GLU A 15 10.27 -2.52 2.07
C GLU A 15 9.84 -4.00 2.12
N SER A 16 9.79 -4.60 3.31
CA SER A 16 9.31 -5.98 3.47
C SER A 16 7.84 -6.12 3.08
N ILE A 17 6.97 -5.20 3.51
CA ILE A 17 5.54 -5.25 3.14
C ILE A 17 5.34 -5.20 1.62
N LEU A 18 6.07 -4.32 0.93
CA LEU A 18 6.00 -4.17 -0.52
C LEU A 18 6.56 -5.38 -1.28
N HIS A 19 7.55 -6.06 -0.74
CA HIS A 19 8.16 -7.25 -1.35
C HIS A 19 7.32 -8.51 -1.10
N ASP A 20 6.76 -8.66 0.10
CA ASP A 20 6.14 -9.91 0.53
C ASP A 20 4.65 -10.02 0.13
N HIS A 21 4.06 -8.97 -0.47
CA HIS A 21 2.65 -8.92 -0.84
C HIS A 21 2.45 -8.41 -2.27
N ASP A 22 1.73 -9.20 -3.07
CA ASP A 22 1.38 -8.86 -4.45
C ASP A 22 0.09 -8.04 -4.57
N THR A 23 -0.71 -7.97 -3.50
CA THR A 23 -2.03 -7.34 -3.54
C THR A 23 -2.31 -6.60 -2.25
N PHE A 24 -2.82 -5.37 -2.39
CA PHE A 24 -3.21 -4.50 -1.30
C PHE A 24 -4.70 -4.20 -1.37
N LEU A 25 -5.39 -4.31 -0.24
CA LEU A 25 -6.79 -3.94 -0.11
C LEU A 25 -6.88 -2.65 0.72
N PHE A 26 -7.48 -1.62 0.14
CA PHE A 26 -7.68 -0.33 0.79
C PHE A 26 -9.16 -0.08 1.02
N ASP A 27 -9.49 0.46 2.19
CA ASP A 27 -10.73 1.21 2.33
C ASP A 27 -10.64 2.49 1.50
N SER A 28 -11.78 3.09 1.19
CA SER A 28 -11.88 4.29 0.36
C SER A 28 -11.95 5.56 1.21
N ASP A 29 -13.03 5.70 1.99
CA ASP A 29 -13.29 6.91 2.77
C ASP A 29 -12.32 7.03 3.95
N GLY A 30 -11.63 8.17 4.04
CA GLY A 30 -10.62 8.46 5.04
C GLY A 30 -9.26 7.80 4.82
N VAL A 31 -9.09 7.04 3.74
CA VAL A 31 -7.81 6.41 3.33
C VAL A 31 -7.34 6.94 1.98
N LEU A 32 -8.21 6.96 0.96
CA LEU A 32 -7.90 7.49 -0.37
C LEU A 32 -8.43 8.92 -0.55
N TRP A 33 -9.54 9.25 0.09
CA TRP A 33 -10.13 10.58 0.05
C TRP A 33 -10.92 10.91 1.32
N PHE A 34 -11.08 12.20 1.58
CA PHE A 34 -12.16 12.73 2.40
C PHE A 34 -13.06 13.54 1.47
N SER A 35 -14.16 12.93 1.00
CA SER A 35 -14.97 13.49 -0.08
C SER A 35 -15.31 14.98 0.19
N PRO A 36 -15.07 15.89 -0.77
CA PRO A 36 -14.66 15.66 -2.16
C PRO A 36 -13.13 15.66 -2.42
N ILE A 37 -12.31 15.70 -1.37
CA ILE A 37 -10.86 15.93 -1.45
C ILE A 37 -10.11 14.60 -1.50
N ILE A 38 -9.32 14.39 -2.55
CA ILE A 38 -8.38 13.26 -2.64
C ILE A 38 -7.20 13.51 -1.67
N LEU A 39 -6.82 12.48 -0.91
CA LEU A 39 -5.67 12.58 -0.02
C LEU A 39 -4.37 12.65 -0.82
N SER A 40 -3.51 13.59 -0.46
CA SER A 40 -2.22 13.80 -1.13
C SER A 40 -1.37 12.52 -1.08
N GLY A 41 -0.85 12.07 -2.23
CA GLY A 41 -0.06 10.85 -2.33
C GLY A 41 -0.88 9.58 -2.61
N ALA A 42 -2.22 9.60 -2.50
CA ALA A 42 -3.05 8.42 -2.72
C ALA A 42 -2.95 7.92 -4.18
N ILE A 43 -3.02 8.83 -5.15
CA ILE A 43 -2.93 8.50 -6.57
C ILE A 43 -1.54 7.98 -6.91
N GLU A 44 -0.50 8.65 -6.41
CA GLU A 44 0.90 8.28 -6.63
C GLU A 44 1.19 6.89 -6.06
N LEU A 45 0.69 6.59 -4.86
CA LEU A 45 0.82 5.28 -4.22
C LEU A 45 0.16 4.17 -5.05
N LEU A 46 -1.10 4.34 -5.46
CA LEU A 46 -1.81 3.34 -6.27
C LEU A 46 -1.09 3.08 -7.61
N ASN A 47 -0.60 4.14 -8.25
CA ASN A 47 0.19 4.02 -9.49
C ASN A 47 1.52 3.30 -9.26
N TYR A 48 2.21 3.58 -8.16
CA TYR A 48 3.46 2.92 -7.79
C TYR A 48 3.26 1.41 -7.55
N LEU A 49 2.27 1.04 -6.73
CA LEU A 49 1.95 -0.36 -6.45
C LEU A 49 1.55 -1.12 -7.73
N THR A 50 0.74 -0.50 -8.61
CA THR A 50 0.35 -1.11 -9.89
C THR A 50 1.56 -1.38 -10.79
N LYS A 51 2.55 -0.49 -10.80
CA LYS A 51 3.79 -0.69 -11.59
C LYS A 51 4.66 -1.79 -11.00
N LEU A 52 4.78 -1.87 -9.68
CA LEU A 52 5.56 -2.93 -9.01
C LEU A 52 5.04 -4.32 -9.37
N VAL A 53 3.73 -4.56 -9.25
CA VAL A 53 3.12 -5.87 -9.57
C VAL A 53 3.33 -6.24 -11.04
N ARG A 54 3.17 -5.28 -11.96
CA ARG A 54 3.40 -5.52 -13.40
C ARG A 54 4.83 -5.93 -13.71
N ASN A 55 5.81 -5.29 -13.07
CA ASN A 55 7.21 -5.63 -13.25
C ASN A 55 7.53 -7.02 -12.68
N HIS A 56 6.89 -7.41 -11.57
CA HIS A 56 7.08 -8.74 -11.01
C HIS A 56 6.54 -9.86 -11.92
N LEU A 57 5.43 -9.60 -12.63
CA LEU A 57 4.82 -10.54 -13.57
C LEU A 57 5.55 -10.61 -14.92
N SER A 58 6.28 -9.57 -15.34
CA SER A 58 7.05 -9.58 -16.58
C SER A 58 8.33 -10.43 -16.54
N CYS A 59 8.70 -10.92 -15.35
CA CYS A 59 9.86 -11.80 -15.14
C CYS A 59 9.49 -13.29 -15.07
N LEU A 60 8.21 -13.65 -15.27
CA LEU A 60 7.69 -15.02 -15.38
C LEU A 60 7.34 -15.33 -16.84
#